data_AF-A0A257PMQ9-F1
#
_entry.id   AF-A0A257PMQ9-F1
#
_cell.length_a   1.000
_cell.length_b   1.000
_cell.length_c   1.000
_cell.angle_alpha   90.00
_cell.angle_beta   90.00
_cell.angle_gamma   90.00
#
_symmetry.space_group_name_H-M   'P 1'
#
loop_
_entity.id
_entity.type
_entity.pdbx_description
1 polymer ?
#
loop_
_entity_poly.entity_id
_entity_poly.type
_entity_poly.pdbx_seq_one_letter_code
_entity_poly.pdbx_strand_id
1 'polypeptide(L)'
;AGYVYAANARVVRQHRMNIGTIVEAPTLKIRLVGKRGGFGIGLGEVEEYFVNMLTPGDTFMFAGHILQFLRLRETVVEVTEGRGKEPKVPAYAGARMPMTTNLAARVRAMLHDPSLWGVFPEDVREWLTLQKHRSRLPGPDGLLVETFPRGGRWYMVVYAFEGRNAHQTLGMLLTKRMERAGFGPLGFVATDYVLATWSVSQPRDVHRLLEEDMLGDDLEQWMESSSMLRRTFRHVAVISGLIPRYQPGADKNRRQVTINSDLIYDVLRRHQPDHVLLRATRADAASGLIDLGRIAGLLARAKGKIVHMVLSRVSPLAVPVLLEIGREQVANGAAEDQLLAEAEALVAEAMLPSGEEIKLMNSPGHKNMLVHAP
;
A
#
# COMPACT_ATOMS: atom_id res chain seq x y z
N ALA A 1 4.43 23.25 42.47
CA ALA A 1 3.80 22.19 41.65
C ALA A 1 2.54 21.74 42.36
N GLY A 2 1.37 21.89 41.74
CA GLY A 2 0.10 21.55 42.36
C GLY A 2 -0.15 20.04 42.29
N TYR A 3 -0.37 19.42 43.45
CA TYR A 3 -0.91 18.07 43.47
C TYR A 3 -2.38 18.12 43.01
N VAL A 4 -2.74 17.24 42.08
CA VAL A 4 -4.12 17.11 41.59
C VAL A 4 -4.71 15.86 42.24
N TYR A 5 -5.85 16.01 42.91
CA TYR A 5 -6.55 14.91 43.57
C TYR A 5 -7.73 14.44 42.71
N ALA A 6 -8.01 13.13 42.73
CA ALA A 6 -9.18 12.59 42.05
C ALA A 6 -10.47 13.06 42.75
N ALA A 7 -11.45 13.53 41.96
CA ALA A 7 -12.66 14.13 42.51
C ALA A 7 -13.51 13.16 43.37
N ASN A 8 -13.50 11.85 43.06
CA ASN A 8 -14.18 10.81 43.83
C ASN A 8 -13.76 9.39 43.40
N ALA A 9 -14.19 8.38 44.17
CA ALA A 9 -13.90 6.96 43.93
C ALA A 9 -14.43 6.44 42.58
N ARG A 10 -15.49 7.03 42.03
CA ARG A 10 -16.03 6.67 40.71
C ARG A 10 -15.05 7.08 39.61
N VAL A 11 -14.47 8.28 39.69
CA VAL A 11 -13.43 8.75 38.75
C VAL A 11 -12.20 7.84 38.80
N VAL A 12 -11.76 7.45 40.01
CA VAL A 12 -10.63 6.53 40.19
C VAL A 12 -10.90 5.17 39.53
N ARG A 13 -12.09 4.59 39.76
CA ARG A 13 -12.47 3.29 39.17
C ARG A 13 -12.56 3.37 37.65
N GLN A 14 -13.19 4.42 37.13
CA GLN A 14 -13.31 4.66 35.69
C GLN A 14 -11.93 4.80 35.04
N HIS A 15 -11.02 5.56 35.65
CA HIS A 15 -9.66 5.74 35.15
C HIS A 15 -8.90 4.40 35.14
N ARG A 16 -8.94 3.62 36.23
CA ARG A 16 -8.27 2.31 36.31
C ARG A 16 -8.77 1.29 35.29
N MET A 17 -10.05 1.34 34.93
CA MET A 17 -10.60 0.45 33.90
C MET A 17 -10.19 0.83 32.48
N ASN A 18 -9.78 2.09 32.25
CA ASN A 18 -9.57 2.65 30.92
C ASN A 18 -8.14 3.10 30.66
N ILE A 19 -7.26 3.09 31.67
CA ILE A 19 -5.86 3.47 31.55
C ILE A 19 -5.11 2.45 30.67
N GLY A 20 -4.30 2.95 29.74
CA GLY A 20 -3.51 2.14 28.82
C GLY A 20 -3.40 2.78 27.44
N THR A 21 -2.34 2.46 26.71
CA THR A 21 -2.06 3.02 25.38
C THR A 21 -2.38 2.06 24.24
N ILE A 22 -2.57 0.77 24.54
CA ILE A 22 -2.89 -0.25 23.55
C ILE A 22 -4.38 -0.15 23.19
N VAL A 23 -4.66 -0.06 21.88
CA VAL A 23 -5.99 -0.10 21.28
C VAL A 23 -5.97 -1.20 20.22
N GLU A 24 -6.96 -2.10 20.24
CA GLU A 24 -7.10 -3.16 19.22
C GLU A 24 -7.27 -2.55 17.83
N ALA A 25 -6.66 -3.18 16.81
CA ALA A 25 -6.86 -2.81 15.42
C ALA A 25 -8.34 -3.05 15.05
N PRO A 26 -9.13 -2.00 14.76
CA PRO A 26 -10.55 -2.17 14.51
C PRO A 26 -10.77 -2.83 13.16
N THR A 27 -11.73 -3.76 13.07
CA THR A 27 -12.23 -4.27 11.79
C THR A 27 -13.52 -3.55 11.38
N LEU A 28 -13.71 -3.37 10.08
CA LEU A 28 -14.89 -2.75 9.47
C LEU A 28 -15.61 -3.76 8.60
N LYS A 29 -16.95 -3.72 8.62
CA LYS A 29 -17.78 -4.62 7.81
C LYS A 29 -17.88 -4.12 6.38
N ILE A 30 -17.54 -4.94 5.41
CA ILE A 30 -17.75 -4.63 3.99
C ILE A 30 -19.15 -5.04 3.58
N ARG A 31 -19.89 -4.12 2.94
CA ARG A 31 -21.23 -4.37 2.41
C ARG A 31 -21.44 -3.74 1.03
N LEU A 32 -22.09 -4.49 0.13
CA LEU A 32 -22.61 -3.92 -1.11
C LEU A 32 -23.63 -2.82 -0.82
N VAL A 33 -23.74 -1.82 -1.69
CA VAL A 33 -24.82 -0.84 -1.59
C VAL A 33 -26.16 -1.50 -1.93
N GLY A 34 -27.16 -1.32 -1.07
CA GLY A 34 -28.50 -1.86 -1.27
C GLY A 34 -29.38 -0.97 -2.14
N LYS A 35 -30.47 -1.53 -2.68
CA LYS A 35 -31.50 -0.73 -3.40
C LYS A 35 -32.04 0.37 -2.47
N ARG A 36 -32.20 1.59 -2.99
CA ARG A 36 -32.62 2.82 -2.26
C ARG A 36 -31.65 3.31 -1.17
N GLY A 37 -30.34 3.07 -1.32
CA GLY A 37 -29.31 3.71 -0.47
C GLY A 37 -29.17 3.14 0.95
N GLY A 38 -29.73 1.95 1.18
CA GLY A 38 -29.52 1.16 2.40
C GLY A 38 -28.28 0.26 2.31
N PHE A 39 -27.97 -0.44 3.40
CA PHE A 39 -26.92 -1.46 3.40
C PHE A 39 -27.40 -2.73 2.67
N GLY A 40 -26.62 -3.20 1.70
CA GLY A 40 -26.84 -4.46 0.99
C GLY A 40 -26.10 -5.63 1.63
N ILE A 41 -25.81 -6.66 0.82
CA ILE A 41 -25.19 -7.92 1.24
C ILE A 41 -23.83 -7.66 1.90
N GLY A 42 -23.59 -8.29 3.04
CA GLY A 42 -22.29 -8.26 3.71
C GLY A 42 -21.33 -9.25 3.09
N LEU A 43 -20.11 -8.79 2.80
CA LEU A 43 -19.07 -9.56 2.14
C LEU A 43 -18.02 -10.08 3.13
N GLY A 44 -17.82 -9.40 4.26
CA GLY A 44 -16.86 -9.80 5.28
C GLY A 44 -16.39 -8.63 6.12
N GLU A 45 -15.24 -8.77 6.77
CA GLU A 45 -14.60 -7.72 7.54
C GLU A 45 -13.18 -7.46 7.04
N VAL A 46 -12.75 -6.20 7.11
CA VAL A 46 -11.40 -5.77 6.73
C VAL A 46 -10.85 -4.86 7.81
N GLU A 47 -9.54 -4.84 8.00
CA GLU A 47 -8.92 -3.91 8.94
C GLU A 47 -9.24 -2.45 8.56
N GLU A 48 -9.59 -1.65 9.56
CA GLU A 48 -9.91 -0.22 9.38
C GLU A 48 -8.74 0.52 8.74
N TYR A 49 -7.51 0.13 9.08
CA TYR A 49 -6.27 0.64 8.47
C TYR A 49 -6.32 0.66 6.95
N PHE A 50 -6.71 -0.46 6.32
CA PHE A 50 -6.76 -0.55 4.87
C PHE A 50 -7.83 0.37 4.28
N VAL A 51 -9.01 0.43 4.91
CA VAL A 51 -10.10 1.29 4.42
C VAL A 51 -9.79 2.77 4.59
N ASN A 52 -8.94 3.14 5.56
CA ASN A 52 -8.45 4.52 5.72
C ASN A 52 -7.65 5.00 4.50
N MET A 53 -7.10 4.07 3.75
CA MET A 53 -6.27 4.36 2.58
C MET A 53 -7.08 4.62 1.30
N LEU A 54 -8.36 4.30 1.31
CA LEU A 54 -9.20 4.37 0.11
C LEU A 54 -9.89 5.73 -0.05
N THR A 55 -9.92 6.22 -1.29
CA THR A 55 -10.70 7.39 -1.73
C THR A 55 -11.94 6.91 -2.49
N PRO A 56 -13.11 7.56 -2.35
CA PRO A 56 -14.30 7.22 -3.14
C PRO A 56 -13.98 7.08 -4.63
N GLY A 57 -14.32 5.92 -5.22
CA GLY A 57 -13.99 5.57 -6.60
C GLY A 57 -12.77 4.65 -6.75
N ASP A 58 -11.97 4.46 -5.71
CA ASP A 58 -10.90 3.47 -5.68
C ASP A 58 -11.48 2.07 -5.79
N THR A 59 -10.90 1.24 -6.66
CA THR A 59 -11.17 -0.19 -6.69
C THR A 59 -10.22 -0.91 -5.75
N PHE A 60 -10.70 -1.96 -5.09
CA PHE A 60 -9.88 -2.86 -4.31
C PHE A 60 -10.36 -4.31 -4.35
N MET A 61 -9.46 -5.24 -4.05
CA MET A 61 -9.78 -6.67 -4.06
C MET A 61 -10.14 -7.16 -2.68
N PHE A 62 -11.26 -7.89 -2.57
CA PHE A 62 -11.68 -8.49 -1.31
C PHE A 62 -12.46 -9.78 -1.58
N ALA A 63 -12.03 -10.89 -0.96
CA ALA A 63 -12.64 -12.22 -1.12
C ALA A 63 -12.85 -12.63 -2.59
N GLY A 64 -11.88 -12.34 -3.47
CA GLY A 64 -11.96 -12.63 -4.92
C GLY A 64 -12.76 -11.59 -5.75
N HIS A 65 -13.47 -10.66 -5.11
CA HIS A 65 -14.25 -9.65 -5.82
C HIS A 65 -13.47 -8.33 -5.98
N ILE A 66 -13.58 -7.74 -7.16
CA ILE A 66 -13.18 -6.34 -7.39
C ILE A 66 -14.33 -5.46 -6.89
N LEU A 67 -14.07 -4.70 -5.84
CA LEU A 67 -15.03 -3.81 -5.20
C LEU A 67 -14.61 -2.37 -5.45
N GLN A 68 -15.55 -1.51 -5.79
CA GLN A 68 -15.31 -0.07 -5.81
C GLN A 68 -15.75 0.52 -4.48
N PHE A 69 -14.82 1.16 -3.77
CA PHE A 69 -15.11 1.89 -2.55
C PHE A 69 -15.98 3.10 -2.88
N LEU A 70 -17.17 3.18 -2.27
CA LEU A 70 -18.05 4.34 -2.41
C LEU A 70 -17.84 5.31 -1.26
N ARG A 71 -17.95 4.79 -0.04
CA ARG A 71 -17.81 5.56 1.20
C ARG A 71 -17.70 4.61 2.39
N LEU A 72 -17.12 5.11 3.48
CA LEU A 72 -17.36 4.52 4.79
C LEU A 72 -18.57 5.20 5.43
N ARG A 73 -19.55 4.40 5.84
CA ARG A 73 -20.67 4.84 6.65
C ARG A 73 -20.61 4.14 8.00
N GLU A 74 -20.28 4.89 9.04
CA GLU A 74 -20.08 4.40 10.42
C GLU A 74 -18.97 3.34 10.51
N THR A 75 -19.31 2.07 10.72
CA THR A 75 -18.37 0.93 10.74
C THR A 75 -18.54 0.03 9.52
N VAL A 76 -19.20 0.52 8.48
CA VAL A 76 -19.53 -0.22 7.26
C VAL A 76 -18.87 0.42 6.05
N VAL A 77 -18.07 -0.36 5.33
CA VAL A 77 -17.52 -0.03 4.02
C VAL A 77 -18.59 -0.29 2.99
N GLU A 78 -19.20 0.76 2.44
CA GLU A 78 -20.15 0.64 1.35
C GLU A 78 -19.38 0.55 0.03
N VAL A 79 -19.65 -0.52 -0.71
CA VAL A 79 -18.98 -0.84 -1.98
C VAL A 79 -20.01 -1.12 -3.07
N THR A 80 -19.61 -0.97 -4.33
CA THR A 80 -20.29 -1.59 -5.47
C THR A 80 -19.37 -2.63 -6.12
N GLU A 81 -19.91 -3.45 -7.01
CA GLU A 81 -19.07 -4.19 -7.95
C GLU A 81 -18.24 -3.18 -8.75
N GLY A 82 -16.92 -3.35 -8.72
CA GLY A 82 -16.00 -2.56 -9.53
C GLY A 82 -15.97 -3.11 -10.96
N ARG A 83 -15.89 -2.23 -11.95
CA ARG A 83 -15.68 -2.58 -13.35
C ARG A 83 -14.42 -1.89 -13.87
N GLY A 84 -13.56 -2.63 -14.55
CA GLY A 84 -12.57 -2.08 -15.48
C GLY A 84 -11.43 -1.23 -14.90
N LYS A 85 -11.20 -1.25 -13.59
CA LYS A 85 -10.00 -0.67 -12.96
C LYS A 85 -9.25 -1.74 -12.19
N GLU A 86 -7.93 -1.67 -12.18
CA GLU A 86 -7.13 -2.60 -11.41
C GLU A 86 -7.28 -2.31 -9.90
N PRO A 87 -7.60 -3.32 -9.09
CA PRO A 87 -7.88 -3.12 -7.68
C PRO A 87 -6.60 -2.82 -6.88
N LYS A 88 -6.66 -1.85 -5.96
CA LYS A 88 -5.75 -1.73 -4.82
C LYS A 88 -5.91 -2.97 -3.93
N VAL A 89 -4.84 -3.49 -3.34
CA VAL A 89 -4.96 -4.72 -2.54
C VAL A 89 -4.78 -4.45 -1.05
N PRO A 90 -5.68 -4.97 -0.19
CA PRO A 90 -5.50 -4.91 1.26
C PRO A 90 -4.25 -5.66 1.72
N ALA A 91 -3.35 -4.94 2.38
CA ALA A 91 -2.34 -5.54 3.23
C ALA A 91 -2.96 -5.79 4.61
N TYR A 92 -3.06 -7.05 5.03
CA TYR A 92 -3.42 -7.41 6.40
C TYR A 92 -2.19 -7.20 7.30
N ALA A 93 -2.30 -6.40 8.35
CA ALA A 93 -1.19 -6.06 9.25
C ALA A 93 -0.77 -7.22 10.18
N GLY A 94 -1.52 -8.32 10.20
CA GLY A 94 -1.54 -9.27 11.31
C GLY A 94 -0.38 -10.26 11.51
N ALA A 95 0.66 -10.37 10.66
CA ALA A 95 1.61 -11.50 10.86
C ALA A 95 3.07 -11.33 10.39
N ARG A 96 3.48 -10.23 9.75
CA ARG A 96 4.88 -10.07 9.31
C ARG A 96 5.47 -8.80 9.86
N MET A 97 6.49 -8.94 10.72
CA MET A 97 7.37 -7.82 11.04
C MET A 97 8.01 -7.33 9.74
N PRO A 98 7.92 -6.03 9.41
CA PRO A 98 8.54 -5.50 8.22
C PRO A 98 10.06 -5.69 8.30
N MET A 99 10.70 -5.83 7.15
CA MET A 99 12.15 -5.90 7.06
C MET A 99 12.79 -4.71 7.82
N THR A 100 13.69 -5.03 8.76
CA THR A 100 14.40 -3.98 9.50
C THR A 100 15.32 -3.22 8.54
N THR A 101 15.60 -1.94 8.83
CA THR A 101 16.48 -1.11 7.99
C THR A 101 17.88 -1.73 7.83
N ASN A 102 18.38 -2.39 8.88
CA ASN A 102 19.67 -3.10 8.84
C ASN A 102 19.62 -4.33 7.92
N LEU A 103 18.54 -5.11 7.97
CA LEU A 103 18.36 -6.26 7.07
C LEU A 103 18.23 -5.78 5.61
N ALA A 104 17.45 -4.73 5.37
CA ALA A 104 17.30 -4.11 4.06
C ALA A 104 18.65 -3.66 3.47
N ALA A 105 19.45 -2.95 4.27
CA ALA A 105 20.78 -2.50 3.86
C ALA A 105 21.70 -3.68 3.55
N ARG A 106 21.69 -4.74 4.37
CA ARG A 106 22.50 -5.94 4.14
C ARG A 106 22.10 -6.67 2.87
N VAL A 107 20.80 -6.85 2.63
CA VAL A 107 20.29 -7.49 1.40
C VAL A 107 20.70 -6.67 0.17
N ARG A 108 20.51 -5.35 0.16
CA ARG A 108 20.95 -4.49 -0.96
C ARG A 108 22.45 -4.63 -1.24
N ALA A 109 23.28 -4.61 -0.20
CA ALA A 109 24.72 -4.79 -0.35
C ALA A 109 25.08 -6.15 -0.96
N MET A 110 24.42 -7.23 -0.51
CA MET A 110 24.65 -8.58 -1.03
C MET A 110 24.19 -8.74 -2.49
N LEU A 111 23.08 -8.11 -2.88
CA LEU A 111 22.61 -8.13 -4.27
C LEU A 111 23.52 -7.30 -5.19
N HIS A 112 24.03 -6.17 -4.69
CA HIS A 112 24.83 -5.23 -5.49
C HIS A 112 26.26 -5.72 -5.78
N ASP A 113 26.88 -6.44 -4.85
CA ASP A 113 28.29 -6.85 -4.92
C ASP A 113 28.46 -8.28 -5.47
N PRO A 114 28.96 -8.46 -6.71
CA PRO A 114 29.15 -9.79 -7.30
C PRO A 114 30.16 -10.66 -6.55
N SER A 115 31.08 -10.08 -5.76
CA SER A 115 32.04 -10.86 -4.98
C SER A 115 31.36 -11.67 -3.88
N LEU A 116 30.17 -11.24 -3.44
CA LEU A 116 29.37 -11.93 -2.43
C LEU A 116 28.48 -13.02 -3.01
N TRP A 117 28.34 -13.11 -4.35
CA TRP A 117 27.42 -14.05 -4.97
C TRP A 117 27.88 -15.51 -4.86
N GLY A 118 29.15 -15.77 -4.53
CA GLY A 118 29.69 -17.12 -4.37
C GLY A 118 28.92 -17.99 -3.37
N VAL A 119 28.23 -17.38 -2.39
CA VAL A 119 27.42 -18.08 -1.38
C VAL A 119 25.96 -18.30 -1.81
N PHE A 120 25.53 -17.74 -2.95
CA PHE A 120 24.16 -17.88 -3.43
C PHE A 120 23.98 -19.17 -4.23
N PRO A 121 22.75 -19.75 -4.21
CA PRO A 121 22.38 -20.82 -5.13
C PRO A 121 22.64 -20.42 -6.59
N GLU A 122 22.96 -21.40 -7.44
CA GLU A 122 23.32 -21.17 -8.84
C GLU A 122 22.26 -20.36 -9.59
N ASP A 123 20.99 -20.75 -9.47
CA ASP A 123 19.84 -20.06 -10.07
C ASP A 123 19.79 -18.58 -9.69
N VAL A 124 20.10 -18.24 -8.44
CA VAL A 124 20.12 -16.85 -7.95
C VAL A 124 21.26 -16.07 -8.60
N ARG A 125 22.45 -16.67 -8.75
CA ARG A 125 23.59 -16.02 -9.41
C ARG A 125 23.32 -15.76 -10.88
N GLU A 126 22.71 -16.72 -11.56
CA GLU A 126 22.28 -16.57 -12.95
C GLU A 126 21.26 -15.42 -13.07
N TRP A 127 20.27 -15.39 -12.18
CA TRP A 127 19.24 -14.35 -12.14
C TRP A 127 19.82 -12.94 -11.97
N LEU A 128 20.79 -12.78 -11.05
CA LEU A 128 21.46 -11.50 -10.81
C LEU A 128 22.39 -11.10 -11.97
N THR A 129 23.00 -12.08 -12.63
CA THR A 129 23.82 -11.85 -13.83
C THR A 129 22.94 -11.33 -14.97
N LEU A 130 21.80 -11.97 -15.21
CA LEU A 130 20.83 -11.53 -16.23
C LEU A 130 20.25 -10.15 -15.91
N GLN A 131 19.96 -9.86 -14.63
CA GLN A 131 19.54 -8.53 -14.21
C GLN A 131 20.59 -7.48 -14.58
N LYS A 132 21.87 -7.76 -14.33
CA LYS A 132 22.98 -6.86 -14.65
C LYS A 132 23.14 -6.62 -16.16
N HIS A 133 22.81 -7.62 -16.99
CA HIS A 133 22.81 -7.47 -18.44
C HIS A 133 21.61 -6.69 -18.96
N ARG A 134 20.42 -6.86 -18.37
CA ARG A 134 19.18 -6.21 -18.81
C ARG A 134 19.03 -4.79 -18.29
N SER A 135 19.43 -4.56 -17.05
CA SER A 135 19.17 -3.34 -16.29
C SER A 135 20.35 -3.06 -15.35
N ARG A 136 20.08 -2.72 -14.08
CA ARG A 136 21.07 -2.56 -13.02
C ARG A 136 20.64 -3.32 -11.77
N LEU A 137 21.59 -3.51 -10.86
CA LEU A 137 21.32 -4.03 -9.52
C LEU A 137 21.07 -2.85 -8.58
N PRO A 138 20.06 -2.92 -7.69
CA PRO A 138 19.84 -1.90 -6.67
C PRO A 138 21.11 -1.66 -5.86
N GLY A 139 21.58 -0.42 -5.81
CA GLY A 139 22.76 -0.03 -5.04
C GLY A 139 22.46 0.14 -3.54
N PRO A 140 23.51 0.22 -2.70
CA PRO A 140 23.35 0.60 -1.30
C PRO A 140 22.84 2.05 -1.16
N ASP A 141 23.23 2.90 -2.11
CA ASP A 141 22.82 4.31 -2.24
C ASP A 141 21.92 4.52 -3.45
N GLY A 142 21.13 5.60 -3.40
CA GLY A 142 20.22 5.98 -4.47
C GLY A 142 18.97 5.11 -4.54
N LEU A 143 18.37 5.08 -5.74
CA LEU A 143 17.14 4.35 -6.01
C LEU A 143 17.11 3.87 -7.46
N LEU A 144 17.01 2.56 -7.66
CA LEU A 144 16.75 2.00 -8.98
C LEU A 144 15.24 2.05 -9.25
N VAL A 145 14.88 2.60 -10.41
CA VAL A 145 13.51 2.55 -10.93
C VAL A 145 13.55 2.01 -12.36
N GLU A 146 12.69 1.04 -12.65
CA GLU A 146 12.58 0.47 -13.99
C GLU A 146 11.20 0.77 -14.57
N THR A 147 11.12 1.03 -15.86
CA THR A 147 9.82 1.12 -16.57
C THR A 147 9.83 0.28 -17.83
N PHE A 148 8.77 -0.50 -18.06
CA PHE A 148 8.65 -1.35 -19.24
C PHE A 148 7.18 -1.59 -19.65
N PRO A 149 6.91 -1.82 -20.94
CA PRO A 149 5.58 -2.22 -21.39
C PRO A 149 5.37 -3.72 -21.19
N ARG A 150 4.16 -4.13 -20.82
CA ARG A 150 3.71 -5.54 -20.79
C ARG A 150 2.20 -5.61 -20.85
N GLY A 151 1.64 -6.51 -21.67
CA GLY A 151 0.19 -6.77 -21.68
C GLY A 151 -0.68 -5.54 -21.97
N GLY A 152 -0.19 -4.60 -22.80
CA GLY A 152 -0.90 -3.36 -23.12
C GLY A 152 -0.89 -2.30 -22.01
N ARG A 153 -0.07 -2.48 -20.98
CA ARG A 153 0.13 -1.55 -19.85
C ARG A 153 1.60 -1.18 -19.72
N TRP A 154 1.86 -0.10 -18.99
CA TRP A 154 3.21 0.28 -18.58
C TRP A 154 3.40 -0.01 -17.11
N TYR A 155 4.50 -0.66 -16.77
CA TYR A 155 4.90 -0.94 -15.39
C TYR A 155 6.01 0.02 -15.00
N MET A 156 6.00 0.45 -13.74
CA MET A 156 7.10 1.13 -13.08
C MET A 156 7.42 0.38 -11.78
N VAL A 157 8.66 -0.07 -11.63
CA VAL A 157 9.13 -0.87 -10.51
C VAL A 157 10.20 -0.09 -9.74
N VAL A 158 9.94 0.18 -8.48
CA VAL A 158 10.76 0.96 -7.57
C VAL A 158 11.39 0.03 -6.52
N TYR A 159 12.71 -0.14 -6.56
CA TYR A 159 13.47 -1.04 -5.69
C TYR A 159 13.89 -0.34 -4.38
N ALA A 160 12.93 -0.11 -3.49
CA ALA A 160 13.09 0.80 -2.34
C ALA A 160 13.58 0.14 -1.03
N PHE A 161 13.20 -1.11 -0.73
CA PHE A 161 13.58 -1.84 0.50
C PHE A 161 13.21 -1.18 1.84
N GLU A 162 12.15 -0.38 1.88
CA GLU A 162 11.68 0.27 3.10
C GLU A 162 10.59 -0.50 3.86
N GLY A 163 10.23 -1.69 3.40
CA GLY A 163 9.19 -2.52 4.00
C GLY A 163 7.80 -2.22 3.45
N ARG A 164 6.91 -3.20 3.59
CA ARG A 164 5.58 -3.18 2.96
C ARG A 164 4.75 -1.95 3.34
N ASN A 165 4.74 -1.53 4.60
CA ASN A 165 3.93 -0.38 5.06
C ASN A 165 4.40 0.95 4.45
N ALA A 166 5.73 1.16 4.37
CA ALA A 166 6.30 2.34 3.72
C ALA A 166 5.96 2.36 2.22
N HIS A 167 6.12 1.21 1.55
CA HIS A 167 5.80 1.07 0.13
C HIS A 167 4.31 1.21 -0.17
N GLN A 168 3.42 0.75 0.72
CA GLN A 168 1.97 0.96 0.59
C GLN A 168 1.64 2.45 0.55
N THR A 169 2.13 3.21 1.53
CA THR A 169 1.95 4.66 1.54
C THR A 169 2.55 5.31 0.30
N LEU A 170 3.80 4.97 -0.03
CA LEU A 170 4.49 5.54 -1.20
C LEU A 170 3.71 5.24 -2.49
N GLY A 171 3.18 4.03 -2.66
CA GLY A 171 2.37 3.64 -3.81
C GLY A 171 1.11 4.48 -3.96
N MET A 172 0.46 4.83 -2.85
CA MET A 172 -0.71 5.70 -2.88
C MET A 172 -0.36 7.14 -3.28
N LEU A 173 0.69 7.72 -2.69
CA LEU A 173 1.14 9.07 -3.04
C LEU A 173 1.60 9.13 -4.49
N LEU A 174 2.38 8.12 -4.91
CA LEU A 174 2.92 8.00 -6.25
C LEU A 174 1.82 7.87 -7.30
N THR A 175 0.82 7.00 -7.08
CA THR A 175 -0.30 6.88 -8.01
C THR A 175 -1.13 8.17 -8.09
N LYS A 176 -1.39 8.87 -6.99
CA LYS A 176 -2.06 10.18 -7.05
C LYS A 176 -1.27 11.21 -7.85
N ARG A 177 0.05 11.23 -7.68
CA ARG A 177 0.95 12.11 -8.45
C ARG A 177 0.99 11.74 -9.93
N MET A 178 1.05 10.45 -10.25
CA MET A 178 0.97 9.94 -11.62
C MET A 178 -0.35 10.29 -12.30
N GLU A 179 -1.47 10.27 -11.57
CA GLU A 179 -2.78 10.67 -12.08
C GLU A 179 -2.78 12.16 -12.48
N ARG A 180 -2.26 13.04 -11.63
CA ARG A 180 -2.10 14.48 -11.95
C ARG A 180 -1.17 14.73 -13.12
N ALA A 181 -0.13 13.91 -13.25
CA ALA A 181 0.80 13.97 -14.37
C ALA A 181 0.22 13.37 -15.67
N GLY A 182 -1.00 12.82 -15.64
CA GLY A 182 -1.70 12.31 -16.83
C GLY A 182 -1.28 10.91 -17.26
N PHE A 183 -0.57 10.14 -16.44
CA PHE A 183 -0.12 8.79 -16.81
C PHE A 183 -1.22 7.72 -16.73
N GLY A 184 -2.33 8.02 -16.05
CA GLY A 184 -3.45 7.09 -15.87
C GLY A 184 -3.03 5.83 -15.10
N PRO A 185 -2.59 5.96 -13.83
CA PRO A 185 -2.27 4.80 -13.00
C PRO A 185 -3.52 3.96 -12.76
N LEU A 186 -3.39 2.65 -12.90
CA LEU A 186 -4.47 1.71 -12.73
C LEU A 186 -4.39 1.03 -11.36
N GLY A 187 -3.20 0.92 -10.78
CA GLY A 187 -2.99 0.34 -9.45
C GLY A 187 -1.52 0.22 -9.08
N PHE A 188 -1.28 -0.35 -7.89
CA PHE A 188 0.05 -0.65 -7.40
C PHE A 188 0.03 -1.86 -6.46
N VAL A 189 1.18 -2.52 -6.31
CA VAL A 189 1.45 -3.56 -5.32
C VAL A 189 2.72 -3.20 -4.55
N ALA A 190 2.74 -3.51 -3.27
CA ALA A 190 3.85 -3.22 -2.38
C ALA A 190 4.29 -4.48 -1.63
N THR A 191 5.57 -4.80 -1.74
CA THR A 191 6.26 -5.86 -0.99
C THR A 191 7.22 -5.23 0.02
N ASP A 192 8.02 -6.02 0.74
CA ASP A 192 9.03 -5.46 1.64
C ASP A 192 10.22 -4.81 0.93
N TYR A 193 10.46 -5.17 -0.33
CA TYR A 193 11.63 -4.72 -1.09
C TYR A 193 11.29 -3.86 -2.32
N VAL A 194 10.10 -4.01 -2.88
CA VAL A 194 9.70 -3.35 -4.13
C VAL A 194 8.30 -2.74 -4.01
N LEU A 195 8.13 -1.60 -4.66
CA LEU A 195 6.84 -1.01 -5.02
C LEU A 195 6.71 -1.10 -6.54
N ALA A 196 5.65 -1.72 -7.05
CA ALA A 196 5.34 -1.70 -8.48
C ALA A 196 4.02 -0.99 -8.73
N THR A 197 3.99 -0.09 -9.71
CA THR A 197 2.78 0.57 -10.21
C THR A 197 2.59 0.21 -11.67
N TRP A 198 1.36 0.26 -12.15
CA TRP A 198 1.09 0.09 -13.58
C TRP A 198 0.06 1.11 -14.06
N SER A 199 0.18 1.51 -15.32
CA SER A 199 -0.53 2.65 -15.88
C SER A 199 -0.82 2.48 -17.37
N VAL A 200 -1.75 3.30 -17.88
CA VAL A 200 -2.12 3.32 -19.31
C VAL A 200 -0.96 3.85 -20.16
N SER A 201 -0.33 4.94 -19.70
CA SER A 201 0.78 5.59 -20.40
C SER A 201 2.10 5.38 -19.66
N GLN A 202 3.20 5.38 -20.42
CA GLN A 202 4.55 5.29 -19.86
C GLN A 202 4.80 6.40 -18.84
N PRO A 203 5.18 6.07 -17.59
CA PRO A 203 5.63 7.07 -16.63
C PRO A 203 6.92 7.72 -17.13
N ARG A 204 6.90 9.03 -17.26
CA ARG A 204 8.05 9.87 -17.63
C ARG A 204 8.41 10.77 -16.46
N ASP A 205 9.63 11.31 -16.49
CA ASP A 205 10.13 12.20 -15.43
C ASP A 205 10.03 11.57 -14.03
N VAL A 206 10.56 10.34 -13.91
CA VAL A 206 10.52 9.55 -12.68
C VAL A 206 11.16 10.27 -11.50
N HIS A 207 12.15 11.13 -11.77
CA HIS A 207 12.76 11.97 -10.75
C HIS A 207 11.72 12.84 -10.05
N ARG A 208 10.92 13.58 -10.82
CA ARG A 208 9.86 14.44 -10.29
C ARG A 208 8.75 13.65 -9.60
N LEU A 209 8.44 12.45 -10.10
CA LEU A 209 7.45 11.58 -9.45
C LEU A 209 7.86 11.12 -8.05
N LEU A 210 9.16 11.09 -7.75
CA LEU A 210 9.74 10.64 -6.49
C LEU A 210 10.51 11.77 -5.78
N GLU A 211 10.11 13.01 -5.99
CA GLU A 211 10.64 14.14 -5.24
C GLU A 211 10.12 14.17 -3.79
N GLU A 212 10.95 14.68 -2.89
CA GLU A 212 10.72 14.75 -1.45
C GLU A 212 9.49 15.58 -1.06
N ASP A 213 9.08 16.52 -1.92
CA ASP A 213 7.91 17.37 -1.75
C ASP A 213 6.59 16.59 -1.66
N MET A 214 6.56 15.33 -2.09
CA MET A 214 5.38 14.45 -1.96
C MET A 214 4.99 14.16 -0.51
N LEU A 215 5.91 14.35 0.42
CA LEU A 215 5.64 14.20 1.85
C LEU A 215 5.04 15.45 2.48
N GLY A 216 5.04 16.58 1.77
CA GLY A 216 4.33 17.79 2.16
C GLY A 216 2.91 17.78 1.61
N ASP A 217 2.72 18.47 0.48
CA ASP A 217 1.40 18.81 -0.06
C ASP A 217 0.55 17.57 -0.42
N ASP A 218 1.16 16.53 -1.00
CA ASP A 218 0.43 15.34 -1.44
C ASP A 218 -0.06 14.51 -0.24
N LEU A 219 0.79 14.38 0.77
CA LEU A 219 0.47 13.72 2.02
C LEU A 219 -0.62 14.49 2.78
N GLU A 220 -0.44 15.80 2.97
CA GLU A 220 -1.40 16.63 3.71
C GLU A 220 -2.77 16.59 3.03
N GLN A 221 -2.83 16.81 1.71
CA GLN A 221 -4.09 16.76 0.98
C GLN A 221 -4.72 15.37 1.04
N TRP A 222 -3.94 14.29 1.00
CA TRP A 222 -4.47 12.94 1.17
C TRP A 222 -5.01 12.72 2.60
N MET A 223 -4.28 13.15 3.63
CA MET A 223 -4.72 13.07 5.04
C MET A 223 -6.00 13.85 5.28
N GLU A 224 -6.18 15.00 4.62
CA GLU A 224 -7.40 15.81 4.72
C GLU A 224 -8.60 15.20 3.97
N SER A 225 -8.34 14.60 2.81
CA SER A 225 -9.37 13.95 1.97
C SER A 225 -9.82 12.59 2.52
N SER A 226 -8.96 11.93 3.30
CA SER A 226 -9.26 10.67 3.94
C SER A 226 -9.92 10.89 5.31
N SER A 227 -10.71 9.92 5.74
CA SER A 227 -11.25 9.86 7.10
C SER A 227 -10.22 9.42 8.14
N MET A 228 -8.94 9.30 7.75
CA MET A 228 -7.86 8.81 8.60
C MET A 228 -7.67 9.68 9.84
N LEU A 229 -7.58 11.01 9.70
CA LEU A 229 -7.37 11.90 10.85
C LEU A 229 -8.50 11.82 11.88
N ARG A 230 -9.76 11.77 11.42
CA ARG A 230 -10.92 11.57 12.30
C ARG A 230 -10.85 10.25 13.06
N ARG A 231 -10.33 9.19 12.41
CA ARG A 231 -10.19 7.85 13.00
C ARG A 231 -9.03 7.77 13.99
N THR A 232 -7.85 8.29 13.63
CA THR A 232 -6.71 8.42 14.56
C THR A 232 -7.09 9.25 15.78
N PHE A 233 -7.91 10.30 15.59
CA PHE A 233 -8.43 11.09 16.70
C PHE A 233 -9.25 10.26 17.68
N ARG A 234 -9.92 9.18 17.25
CA ARG A 234 -10.66 8.30 18.16
C ARG A 234 -9.74 7.57 19.12
N HIS A 235 -8.59 7.08 18.64
CA HIS A 235 -7.58 6.48 19.51
C HIS A 235 -7.05 7.49 20.52
N VAL A 236 -6.73 8.70 20.06
CA VAL A 236 -6.29 9.80 20.92
C VAL A 236 -7.37 10.18 21.95
N ALA A 237 -8.65 10.22 21.54
CA ALA A 237 -9.78 10.52 22.43
C ALA A 237 -10.01 9.42 23.48
N VAL A 238 -9.76 8.17 23.13
CA VAL A 238 -9.80 7.03 24.07
C VAL A 238 -8.64 7.07 25.05
N ILE A 239 -7.41 7.27 24.56
CA ILE A 239 -6.19 7.30 25.39
C ILE A 239 -6.21 8.51 26.33
N SER A 240 -6.65 9.67 25.85
CA SER A 240 -6.80 10.88 26.66
C SER A 240 -7.97 10.82 27.66
N GLY A 241 -8.80 9.78 27.60
CA GLY A 241 -9.93 9.58 28.52
C GLY A 241 -11.15 10.47 28.24
N LEU A 242 -11.17 11.20 27.11
CA LEU A 242 -12.38 11.90 26.64
C LEU A 242 -13.52 10.91 26.37
N ILE A 243 -13.16 9.71 25.91
CA ILE A 243 -14.09 8.64 25.61
C ILE A 243 -13.74 7.42 26.46
N PRO A 244 -14.60 7.02 27.40
CA PRO A 244 -14.39 5.79 28.15
C PRO A 244 -14.63 4.56 27.25
N ARG A 245 -13.72 3.56 27.32
CA ARG A 245 -13.82 2.24 26.69
C ARG A 245 -14.77 1.30 27.44
N TYR A 246 -14.62 1.25 28.76
CA TYR A 246 -15.37 0.36 29.64
C TYR A 246 -16.18 1.18 30.63
N GLN A 247 -17.47 0.86 30.76
CA GLN A 247 -18.36 1.53 31.70
C GLN A 247 -19.14 0.47 32.50
N PRO A 248 -19.14 0.54 33.85
CA PRO A 248 -19.86 -0.44 34.67
C PRO A 248 -21.36 -0.45 34.33
N GLY A 249 -21.90 -1.61 33.97
CA GLY A 249 -23.34 -1.83 33.76
C GLY A 249 -23.90 -1.48 32.37
N ALA A 250 -23.07 -1.00 31.44
CA ALA A 250 -23.48 -0.84 30.04
C ALA A 250 -22.27 -0.87 29.10
N ASP A 251 -22.22 -1.87 28.22
CA ASP A 251 -21.40 -1.78 27.03
C ASP A 251 -22.03 -0.71 26.14
N LYS A 252 -21.42 0.47 26.06
CA LYS A 252 -21.84 1.45 25.05
C LYS A 252 -21.71 0.78 23.69
N ASN A 253 -22.78 0.84 22.89
CA ASN A 253 -22.75 0.38 21.52
C ASN A 253 -21.66 1.18 20.78
N ARG A 254 -20.68 0.48 20.17
CA ARG A 254 -19.51 1.09 19.49
C ARG A 254 -19.91 2.28 18.60
N ARG A 255 -21.10 2.22 18.00
CA ARG A 255 -21.74 3.30 17.21
C ARG A 255 -21.88 4.65 17.93
N GLN A 256 -22.29 4.67 19.21
CA GLN A 256 -22.47 5.90 19.98
C GLN A 256 -21.13 6.55 20.35
N VAL A 257 -20.08 5.74 20.51
CA VAL A 257 -18.71 6.19 20.77
C VAL A 257 -18.11 6.86 19.53
N THR A 258 -18.32 6.28 18.34
CA THR A 258 -17.88 6.83 17.06
C THR A 258 -18.47 8.22 16.76
N ILE A 259 -19.78 8.41 16.97
CA ILE A 259 -20.46 9.67 16.67
C ILE A 259 -19.95 10.83 17.54
N ASN A 260 -19.54 10.55 18.79
CA ASN A 260 -19.09 11.58 19.72
C ASN A 260 -17.66 12.06 19.41
N SER A 261 -16.75 11.14 19.04
CA SER A 261 -15.37 11.49 18.67
C SER A 261 -15.28 12.37 17.42
N ASP A 262 -16.01 12.05 16.36
CA ASP A 262 -15.96 12.80 15.11
C ASP A 262 -16.47 14.25 15.30
N LEU A 263 -17.50 14.44 16.12
CA LEU A 263 -18.00 15.77 16.48
C LEU A 263 -16.97 16.58 17.28
N ILE A 264 -16.32 15.96 18.28
CA ILE A 264 -15.28 16.62 19.06
C ILE A 264 -14.12 17.03 18.13
N TYR A 265 -13.69 16.15 17.22
CA TYR A 265 -12.67 16.47 16.24
C TYR A 265 -13.06 17.70 15.38
N ASP A 266 -14.27 17.71 14.85
CA ASP A 266 -14.76 18.80 13.99
C ASP A 266 -14.84 20.14 14.73
N VAL A 267 -15.29 20.13 15.99
CA VAL A 267 -15.33 21.32 16.85
C VAL A 267 -13.92 21.82 17.14
N LEU A 268 -13.01 20.94 17.55
CA LEU A 268 -11.61 21.30 17.81
C LEU A 268 -10.95 21.86 16.56
N ARG A 269 -11.14 21.23 15.39
CA ARG A 269 -10.56 21.70 14.13
C ARG A 269 -11.03 23.10 13.76
N ARG A 270 -12.32 23.41 13.98
CA ARG A 270 -12.90 24.72 13.64
C ARG A 270 -12.53 25.82 14.63
N HIS A 271 -12.46 25.51 15.92
CA HIS A 271 -12.37 26.54 16.96
C HIS A 271 -11.03 26.59 17.69
N GLN A 272 -10.26 25.49 17.70
CA GLN A 272 -8.97 25.37 18.38
C GLN A 272 -7.99 24.50 17.55
N PRO A 273 -7.55 24.95 16.36
CA PRO A 273 -6.74 24.14 15.44
C PRO A 273 -5.39 23.68 16.03
N ASP A 274 -4.87 24.39 17.03
CA ASP A 274 -3.62 24.10 17.74
C ASP A 274 -3.81 23.21 18.98
N HIS A 275 -5.02 22.68 19.20
CA HIS A 275 -5.33 21.86 20.37
C HIS A 275 -4.40 20.64 20.49
N VAL A 276 -3.98 20.31 21.72
CA VAL A 276 -3.01 19.22 22.00
C VAL A 276 -3.45 17.87 21.42
N LEU A 277 -4.75 17.57 21.42
CA LEU A 277 -5.29 16.33 20.86
C LEU A 277 -5.22 16.28 19.33
N LEU A 278 -5.36 17.41 18.64
CA LEU A 278 -5.16 17.47 17.19
C LEU A 278 -3.68 17.31 16.84
N ARG A 279 -2.78 17.91 17.64
CA ARG A 279 -1.33 17.71 17.49
C ARG A 279 -0.94 16.25 17.72
N ALA A 280 -1.45 15.62 18.78
CA ALA A 280 -1.23 14.21 19.06
C ALA A 280 -1.81 13.32 17.94
N THR A 281 -2.99 13.64 17.41
CA THR A 281 -3.59 12.91 16.28
C THR A 281 -2.73 12.98 15.02
N ARG A 282 -2.16 14.16 14.71
CA ARG A 282 -1.23 14.30 13.58
C ARG A 282 0.05 13.49 13.83
N ALA A 283 0.60 13.53 15.04
CA ALA A 283 1.79 12.76 15.40
C ALA A 283 1.55 11.24 15.35
N ASP A 284 0.41 10.76 15.86
CA ASP A 284 0.03 9.34 15.84
C ASP A 284 -0.26 8.86 14.40
N ALA A 285 -0.92 9.69 13.58
CA ALA A 285 -1.12 9.38 12.18
C ALA A 285 0.22 9.29 11.43
N ALA A 286 1.14 10.22 11.70
CA ALA A 286 2.47 10.26 11.09
C ALA A 286 3.40 9.12 11.55
N SER A 287 3.16 8.50 12.72
CA SER A 287 4.04 7.48 13.31
C SER A 287 3.47 6.04 13.27
N GLY A 288 2.15 5.89 13.42
CA GLY A 288 1.50 4.58 13.52
C GLY A 288 0.89 4.07 12.21
N LEU A 289 0.55 4.97 11.27
CA LEU A 289 -0.10 4.62 9.99
C LEU A 289 0.83 4.76 8.79
N ILE A 290 1.92 5.51 8.95
CA ILE A 290 2.75 5.94 7.85
C ILE A 290 4.17 5.83 8.34
N ASP A 291 4.96 4.92 7.78
CA ASP A 291 6.39 4.92 8.07
C ASP A 291 7.06 6.08 7.31
N LEU A 292 6.61 7.32 7.58
CA LEU A 292 7.09 8.55 6.94
C LEU A 292 8.57 8.71 7.19
N GLY A 293 9.07 8.28 8.34
CA GLY A 293 10.50 8.28 8.63
C GLY A 293 11.28 7.47 7.59
N ARG A 294 10.80 6.27 7.25
CA ARG A 294 11.43 5.46 6.20
C ARG A 294 11.25 6.03 4.81
N ILE A 295 10.06 6.56 4.47
CA ILE A 295 9.84 7.16 3.15
C ILE A 295 10.70 8.42 2.98
N ALA A 296 10.74 9.29 3.98
CA ALA A 296 11.61 10.47 3.99
C ALA A 296 13.08 10.05 3.87
N GLY A 297 13.52 9.04 4.62
CA GLY A 297 14.86 8.47 4.50
C GLY A 297 15.18 7.93 3.10
N LEU A 298 14.22 7.25 2.47
CA LEU A 298 14.32 6.77 1.09
C LEU A 298 14.43 7.92 0.09
N LEU A 299 13.53 8.91 0.15
CA LEU A 299 13.52 10.03 -0.79
C LEU A 299 14.77 10.89 -0.62
N ALA A 300 15.23 11.10 0.61
CA ALA A 300 16.49 11.78 0.90
C ALA A 300 17.70 10.99 0.35
N ARG A 301 17.74 9.66 0.52
CA ARG A 301 18.78 8.79 -0.05
C ARG A 301 18.76 8.80 -1.59
N ALA A 302 17.56 8.87 -2.18
CA ALA A 302 17.34 8.84 -3.62
C ALA A 302 17.62 10.19 -4.30
N LYS A 303 17.56 11.30 -3.56
CA LYS A 303 17.71 12.66 -4.10
C LYS A 303 18.98 12.81 -4.94
N GLY A 304 18.79 13.16 -6.22
CA GLY A 304 19.88 13.30 -7.20
C GLY A 304 20.58 11.99 -7.59
N LYS A 305 20.11 10.84 -7.09
CA LYS A 305 20.69 9.50 -7.26
C LYS A 305 19.66 8.45 -7.71
N ILE A 306 18.53 8.89 -8.27
CA ILE A 306 17.59 8.00 -8.93
C ILE A 306 18.22 7.55 -10.26
N VAL A 307 18.26 6.24 -10.47
CA VAL A 307 18.63 5.64 -11.75
C VAL A 307 17.38 5.08 -12.38
N HIS A 308 16.88 5.75 -13.42
CA HIS A 308 15.73 5.31 -14.19
C HIS A 308 16.17 4.51 -15.41
N MET A 309 15.76 3.24 -15.48
CA MET A 309 16.00 2.35 -16.61
C MET A 309 14.71 2.16 -17.40
N VAL A 310 14.68 2.59 -18.65
CA VAL A 310 13.58 2.30 -19.58
C VAL A 310 13.93 1.01 -20.32
N LEU A 311 13.16 -0.05 -20.07
CA LEU A 311 13.41 -1.38 -20.63
C LEU A 311 12.34 -1.72 -21.67
N SER A 312 12.71 -2.56 -22.64
CA SER A 312 11.78 -3.06 -23.67
C SER A 312 10.83 -4.14 -23.16
N ARG A 313 11.18 -4.80 -22.04
CA ARG A 313 10.40 -5.89 -21.41
C ARG A 313 10.77 -6.04 -19.94
N VAL A 314 10.10 -6.96 -19.24
CA VAL A 314 10.32 -7.25 -17.82
C VAL A 314 11.79 -7.61 -17.52
N SER A 315 12.30 -7.15 -16.38
CA SER A 315 13.62 -7.52 -15.86
C SER A 315 13.52 -8.73 -14.91
N PRO A 316 14.60 -9.51 -14.75
CA PRO A 316 14.62 -10.61 -13.78
C PRO A 316 14.17 -10.20 -12.37
N LEU A 317 14.64 -9.07 -11.82
CA LEU A 317 14.23 -8.64 -10.48
C LEU A 317 12.78 -8.13 -10.39
N ALA A 318 12.14 -7.78 -11.51
CA ALA A 318 10.72 -7.40 -11.53
C ALA A 318 9.78 -8.62 -11.54
N VAL A 319 10.25 -9.81 -11.92
CA VAL A 319 9.43 -11.02 -12.01
C VAL A 319 8.65 -11.30 -10.71
N PRO A 320 9.27 -11.37 -9.51
CA PRO A 320 8.54 -11.76 -8.30
C PRO A 320 7.38 -10.82 -7.94
N VAL A 321 7.55 -9.51 -8.14
CA VAL A 321 6.48 -8.55 -7.83
C VAL A 321 5.35 -8.62 -8.86
N LEU A 322 5.66 -8.90 -10.14
CA LEU A 322 4.64 -9.13 -11.16
C LEU A 322 3.84 -10.42 -10.90
N LEU A 323 4.45 -11.47 -10.34
CA LEU A 323 3.72 -12.66 -9.90
C LEU A 323 2.76 -12.38 -8.76
N GLU A 324 3.10 -11.48 -7.83
CA GLU A 324 2.12 -11.07 -6.80
C GLU A 324 0.89 -10.41 -7.44
N ILE A 325 1.07 -9.60 -8.49
CA ILE A 325 -0.04 -9.00 -9.26
C ILE A 325 -0.92 -10.09 -9.91
N GLY A 326 -0.32 -11.12 -10.51
CA GLY A 326 -1.04 -12.23 -11.15
C GLY A 326 -1.76 -13.15 -10.15
N ARG A 327 -1.12 -13.51 -9.03
CA ARG A 327 -1.71 -14.31 -7.95
C ARG A 327 -2.97 -13.69 -7.36
N GLU A 328 -3.02 -12.36 -7.30
CA GLU A 328 -4.20 -11.64 -6.85
C GLU A 328 -5.35 -11.78 -7.88
N GLN A 329 -5.09 -11.75 -9.19
CA GLN A 329 -6.13 -11.89 -10.22
C GLN A 329 -6.79 -13.28 -10.27
N VAL A 330 -6.02 -14.33 -9.96
CA VAL A 330 -6.38 -15.74 -10.22
C VAL A 330 -7.06 -16.41 -9.01
N ALA A 331 -7.28 -15.71 -7.89
CA ALA A 331 -8.08 -16.17 -6.74
C ALA A 331 -9.58 -16.43 -7.04
N ASN A 332 -9.98 -16.45 -8.32
CA ASN A 332 -11.33 -16.64 -8.84
C ASN A 332 -11.70 -18.10 -9.20
N GLY A 333 -10.88 -19.08 -8.80
CA GLY A 333 -11.17 -20.51 -8.93
C GLY A 333 -10.71 -21.16 -10.25
N ALA A 334 -10.17 -22.38 -10.13
CA ALA A 334 -9.44 -23.19 -11.14
C ALA A 334 -8.16 -22.52 -11.67
N ALA A 335 -7.11 -22.50 -10.84
CA ALA A 335 -6.20 -21.36 -10.82
C ALA A 335 -4.71 -21.65 -10.59
N GLU A 336 -4.33 -22.87 -10.18
CA GLU A 336 -2.91 -23.17 -9.95
C GLU A 336 -2.14 -23.38 -11.25
N ASP A 337 -2.70 -24.13 -12.20
CA ASP A 337 -2.06 -24.38 -13.51
C ASP A 337 -1.91 -23.10 -14.35
N GLN A 338 -2.88 -22.18 -14.26
CA GLN A 338 -2.79 -20.88 -14.94
C GLN A 338 -1.75 -19.97 -14.30
N LEU A 339 -1.65 -19.96 -12.97
CA LEU A 339 -0.60 -19.21 -12.27
C LEU A 339 0.78 -19.77 -12.54
N LEU A 340 0.91 -21.09 -12.63
CA LEU A 340 2.15 -21.74 -12.99
C LEU A 340 2.55 -21.37 -14.42
N ALA A 341 1.63 -21.44 -15.38
CA ALA A 341 1.87 -21.05 -16.77
C ALA A 341 2.21 -19.55 -16.90
N GLU A 342 1.55 -18.67 -16.15
CA GLU A 342 1.89 -17.24 -16.11
C GLU A 342 3.28 -17.01 -15.50
N ALA A 343 3.62 -17.75 -14.45
CA ALA A 343 4.93 -17.69 -13.83
C ALA A 343 6.04 -18.14 -14.78
N GLU A 344 5.84 -19.27 -15.45
CA GLU A 344 6.76 -19.78 -16.47
C GLU A 344 6.93 -18.79 -17.63
N ALA A 345 5.84 -18.20 -18.12
CA ALA A 345 5.90 -17.20 -19.19
C ALA A 345 6.65 -15.92 -18.77
N LEU A 346 6.45 -15.46 -17.53
CA LEU A 346 7.12 -14.28 -16.99
C LEU A 346 8.62 -14.53 -16.77
N VAL A 347 8.97 -15.71 -16.25
CA VAL A 347 10.35 -16.18 -16.11
C VAL A 347 11.00 -16.25 -17.50
N ALA A 348 10.38 -16.91 -18.46
CA ALA A 348 10.92 -17.04 -19.81
C ALA A 348 11.18 -15.66 -20.46
N GLU A 349 10.24 -14.72 -20.37
CA GLU A 349 10.42 -13.37 -20.91
C GLU A 349 11.59 -12.61 -20.26
N ALA A 350 11.79 -12.78 -18.95
CA ALA A 350 12.91 -12.20 -18.25
C ALA A 350 14.25 -12.80 -18.70
N MET A 351 14.30 -14.12 -18.88
CA MET A 351 15.52 -14.88 -19.21
C MET A 351 15.97 -14.78 -20.68
N LEU A 352 15.10 -14.34 -21.61
CA LEU A 352 15.47 -14.22 -23.03
C LEU A 352 16.73 -13.34 -23.25
N PRO A 353 17.63 -13.69 -24.19
CA PRO A 353 18.79 -12.85 -24.54
C PRO A 353 18.38 -11.48 -25.10
N SER A 354 19.19 -10.45 -24.88
CA SER A 354 19.00 -9.12 -25.45
C SER A 354 19.16 -9.16 -26.97
N GLY A 355 18.07 -9.20 -27.74
CA GLY A 355 18.12 -9.20 -29.21
C GLY A 355 16.97 -9.93 -29.92
N GLU A 356 16.27 -10.82 -29.23
CA GLU A 356 15.07 -11.47 -29.79
C GLU A 356 13.83 -10.61 -29.51
N GLU A 357 13.27 -10.00 -30.57
CA GLU A 357 11.98 -9.33 -30.56
C GLU A 357 10.85 -10.35 -30.59
N ILE A 358 9.90 -10.23 -29.66
CA ILE A 358 8.62 -10.93 -29.75
C ILE A 358 7.80 -10.23 -30.83
N LYS A 359 7.70 -10.82 -32.03
CA LYS A 359 6.67 -10.46 -33.00
C LYS A 359 5.29 -10.84 -32.43
N LEU A 360 4.64 -9.91 -31.74
CA LEU A 360 3.23 -10.01 -31.39
C LEU A 360 2.40 -9.92 -32.68
N MET A 361 2.04 -11.06 -33.27
CA MET A 361 1.03 -11.10 -34.32
C MET A 361 -0.35 -10.91 -33.67
N ASN A 362 -0.89 -9.70 -33.79
CA ASN A 362 -2.31 -9.45 -33.59
C ASN A 362 -3.11 -10.12 -34.71
N SER A 363 -3.71 -11.28 -34.45
CA SER A 363 -4.82 -11.81 -35.24
C SER A 363 -5.86 -12.47 -34.32
N PRO A 364 -7.16 -12.13 -34.46
CA PRO A 364 -8.20 -12.63 -33.57
C PRO A 364 -8.59 -14.06 -33.95
N GLY A 365 -8.42 -14.97 -33.00
CA GLY A 365 -9.01 -16.31 -33.01
C GLY A 365 -8.19 -17.37 -33.74
N HIS A 366 -7.39 -18.14 -32.98
CA HIS A 366 -7.35 -19.61 -32.97
C HIS A 366 -6.31 -20.07 -31.93
N LYS A 367 -6.53 -21.25 -31.34
CA LYS A 367 -5.74 -21.82 -30.23
C LYS A 367 -4.25 -21.87 -30.54
N ASN A 368 -3.43 -21.41 -29.60
CA ASN A 368 -1.96 -21.44 -29.67
C ASN A 368 -1.45 -22.88 -29.77
N MET A 369 -0.67 -23.15 -30.81
CA MET A 369 0.22 -24.29 -30.91
C MET A 369 1.64 -23.72 -31.05
N LEU A 370 2.53 -24.10 -30.13
CA LEU A 370 3.95 -23.73 -30.17
C LEU A 370 4.60 -24.39 -31.39
N VAL A 371 5.14 -23.59 -32.30
CA VAL A 371 6.08 -24.08 -33.31
C VAL A 371 7.30 -23.18 -33.29
N HIS A 372 8.43 -23.74 -32.86
CA HIS A 372 9.74 -23.15 -33.07
C HIS A 372 10.10 -23.29 -34.56
N ALA A 373 10.52 -22.19 -35.19
CA ALA A 373 11.19 -22.20 -36.49
C ALA A 373 12.61 -21.65 -36.30
N PRO A 374 13.58 -22.16 -37.09
CA PRO A 374 14.99 -22.27 -36.72
C PRO A 374 15.78 -20.97 -36.63
#